data_AF-A0A1E5BAK3-F1
#
_entry.id   AF-A0A1E5BAK3-F1
#
_cell.length_a   1.000
_cell.length_b   1.000
_cell.length_c   1.000
_cell.angle_alpha   90.00
_cell.angle_beta   90.00
_cell.angle_gamma   90.00
#
_symmetry.space_group_name_H-M   'P 1'
#
loop_
_entity.id
_entity.type
_entity.pdbx_description
1 polymer ?
#
loop_
_entity_poly.entity_id
_entity_poly.type
_entity_poly.pdbx_seq_one_letter_code
_entity_poly.pdbx_strand_id
1 'polypeptide(L)'
;MKTIDLGKYQQWVAVVVTGMITTPVVPLGLGPDMYICKVSDLPESMKSPFSSSLKSSFESFGLEASEKLTLNNPKLLIVPTVNIDEDTVKNALIVADMALALFNKKYFSAKARFINWDRSQGKAIGVVCNEGNFEPITSSNSPFGPGIVKALETDVWDWLLGHFLRGTLNDLGKRIYKCLEWEREAQFSSHITHKFAFNWIGLEAMLPDKECTDSAFVRRYCMVIGAPRGADSKAIMDTLVDNEKFKSNINPMGKVWVKEIKEMYQYRCAIFHEGSSELNSEDIDPKRVEWYYHLTNTLTMRVIGYAVQALIDGVETIEDFWANFMVNHLFSDQNHWLKNGTFHLNDILQHDWENGQKYFEM
;
A
#
# COMPACT_ATOMS: atom_id res chain seq x y z
N MET A 1 31.88 3.68 -2.53
CA MET A 1 30.68 2.83 -2.75
C MET A 1 30.60 1.90 -1.56
N LYS A 2 29.49 1.85 -0.81
CA LYS A 2 29.36 0.92 0.33
C LYS A 2 29.01 -0.47 -0.23
N THR A 3 29.98 -1.38 -0.25
CA THR A 3 29.73 -2.81 -0.51
C THR A 3 28.88 -3.40 0.60
N ILE A 4 27.96 -4.32 0.28
CA ILE A 4 27.18 -5.03 1.30
C ILE A 4 28.01 -6.19 1.83
N ASP A 5 28.17 -6.25 3.15
CA ASP A 5 28.77 -7.39 3.84
C ASP A 5 27.71 -8.47 4.09
N LEU A 6 27.46 -9.29 3.06
CA LEU A 6 26.56 -10.43 3.14
C LEU A 6 27.16 -11.60 3.95
N GLY A 7 28.44 -11.57 4.30
CA GLY A 7 29.08 -12.59 5.13
C GLY A 7 28.52 -12.66 6.57
N LYS A 8 27.74 -11.65 6.98
CA LYS A 8 27.01 -11.62 8.24
C LYS A 8 25.79 -12.54 8.29
N TYR A 9 25.30 -13.00 7.14
CA TYR A 9 24.10 -13.83 7.04
C TYR A 9 24.44 -15.17 6.39
N GLN A 10 24.23 -16.26 7.13
CA GLN A 10 24.41 -17.61 6.60
C GLN A 10 23.42 -17.92 5.47
N GLN A 11 22.22 -17.34 5.54
CA GLN A 11 21.12 -17.58 4.62
C GLN A 11 20.39 -16.29 4.25
N TRP A 12 20.05 -16.14 2.98
CA TRP A 12 19.29 -15.02 2.47
C TRP A 12 18.68 -15.33 1.10
N VAL A 13 17.59 -14.64 0.78
CA VAL A 13 16.91 -14.69 -0.53
C VAL A 13 17.10 -13.35 -1.22
N ALA A 14 17.62 -13.34 -2.44
CA ALA A 14 17.67 -12.15 -3.29
C ALA A 14 16.62 -12.24 -4.39
N VAL A 15 15.66 -11.33 -4.36
CA VAL A 15 14.54 -11.25 -5.30
C VAL A 15 14.80 -10.12 -6.29
N VAL A 16 14.54 -10.33 -7.59
CA VAL A 16 14.77 -9.29 -8.59
C VAL A 16 13.56 -8.37 -8.68
N VAL A 17 13.83 -7.06 -8.75
CA VAL A 17 12.80 -6.01 -8.70
C VAL A 17 12.89 -5.04 -9.88
N THR A 18 11.73 -4.58 -10.37
CA THR A 18 11.61 -3.43 -11.26
C THR A 18 11.68 -2.12 -10.47
N GLY A 19 11.98 -0.99 -11.14
CA GLY A 19 11.74 0.34 -10.57
C GLY A 19 12.94 1.30 -10.50
N MET A 20 12.66 2.49 -9.95
CA MET A 20 13.46 3.73 -9.94
C MET A 20 14.79 3.73 -9.15
N ILE A 21 15.60 2.68 -9.25
CA ILE A 21 16.85 2.52 -8.47
C ILE A 21 18.08 3.06 -9.22
N THR A 22 18.42 4.33 -8.98
CA THR A 22 19.73 4.95 -9.32
C THR A 22 20.54 5.40 -8.10
N THR A 23 19.98 5.33 -6.90
CA THR A 23 20.67 5.56 -5.63
C THR A 23 21.72 4.47 -5.32
N PRO A 24 22.66 4.74 -4.39
CA PRO A 24 23.46 3.68 -3.76
C PRO A 24 22.57 2.69 -2.99
N VAL A 25 23.16 1.59 -2.50
CA VAL A 25 22.53 0.61 -1.61
C VAL A 25 21.61 1.29 -0.60
N VAL A 26 20.32 0.94 -0.65
CA VAL A 26 19.29 1.47 0.25
C VAL A 26 19.03 0.38 1.32
N PRO A 27 19.50 0.55 2.56
CA PRO A 27 18.96 -0.24 3.67
C PRO A 27 17.50 0.18 3.86
N LEU A 28 16.58 -0.77 3.88
CA LEU A 28 15.17 -0.44 4.03
C LEU A 28 14.80 -0.09 5.48
N GLY A 29 15.57 -0.55 6.48
CA GLY A 29 15.38 -0.18 7.90
C GLY A 29 14.43 -1.09 8.71
N LEU A 30 14.17 -2.30 8.21
CA LEU A 30 12.91 -3.02 8.50
C LEU A 30 12.98 -4.08 9.60
N GLY A 31 14.15 -4.37 10.14
CA GLY A 31 14.38 -5.58 10.93
C GLY A 31 15.78 -6.12 10.62
N PRO A 32 15.98 -7.44 10.43
CA PRO A 32 17.26 -7.94 9.93
C PRO A 32 17.58 -7.26 8.59
N ASP A 33 18.85 -6.94 8.33
CA ASP A 33 19.21 -5.94 7.33
C ASP A 33 18.72 -6.29 5.91
N MET A 34 17.56 -5.74 5.53
CA MET A 34 17.02 -5.83 4.17
C MET A 34 17.58 -4.70 3.32
N TYR A 35 18.09 -5.06 2.14
CA TYR A 35 18.79 -4.13 1.25
C TYR A 35 18.17 -4.14 -0.15
N ILE A 36 17.94 -2.95 -0.71
CA ILE A 36 17.80 -2.79 -2.16
C ILE A 36 19.17 -2.39 -2.74
N CYS A 37 19.68 -3.20 -3.66
CA CYS A 37 21.00 -3.01 -4.28
C CYS A 37 21.02 -3.47 -5.74
N LYS A 38 22.21 -3.53 -6.33
CA LYS A 38 22.46 -4.14 -7.63
C LYS A 38 23.54 -5.22 -7.50
N VAL A 39 23.68 -6.09 -8.49
CA VAL A 39 24.78 -7.10 -8.52
C VAL A 39 26.16 -6.46 -8.41
N SER A 40 26.35 -5.25 -8.96
CA SER A 40 27.62 -4.52 -8.82
C SER A 40 28.01 -4.18 -7.38
N ASP A 41 27.05 -4.12 -6.45
CA ASP A 41 27.25 -3.80 -5.02
C ASP A 41 27.63 -5.04 -4.16
N LEU A 42 27.57 -6.24 -4.74
CA LEU A 42 27.98 -7.49 -4.10
C LEU A 42 29.52 -7.63 -4.05
N PRO A 43 30.07 -8.45 -3.14
CA PRO A 43 31.49 -8.84 -3.18
C PRO A 43 31.87 -9.53 -4.49
N GLU A 44 33.06 -9.25 -5.05
CA GLU A 44 33.53 -9.83 -6.33
C GLU A 44 33.46 -11.37 -6.36
N SER A 45 33.80 -12.03 -5.25
CA SER A 45 33.72 -13.49 -5.09
C SER A 45 32.32 -14.06 -5.28
N MET A 46 31.27 -13.26 -5.03
CA MET A 46 29.87 -13.67 -5.13
C MET A 46 29.25 -13.34 -6.50
N LYS A 47 29.79 -12.37 -7.26
CA LYS A 47 29.16 -11.86 -8.49
C LYS A 47 28.97 -12.91 -9.59
N SER A 48 30.00 -13.72 -9.84
CA SER A 48 29.97 -14.75 -10.89
C SER A 48 28.98 -15.89 -10.57
N PRO A 49 29.04 -16.57 -9.40
CA PRO A 49 28.08 -17.63 -9.08
C PRO A 49 26.66 -17.07 -8.95
N PHE A 50 26.48 -15.89 -8.33
CA PHE A 50 25.17 -15.23 -8.27
C PHE A 50 24.57 -14.97 -9.66
N SER A 51 25.36 -14.37 -10.58
CA SER A 51 24.89 -14.09 -11.95
C SER A 51 24.52 -15.36 -12.71
N SER A 52 25.22 -16.47 -12.45
CA SER A 52 24.96 -17.76 -13.07
C SER A 52 23.64 -18.35 -12.58
N SER A 53 23.43 -18.47 -11.27
CA SER A 53 22.16 -18.94 -10.70
C SER A 53 21.02 -18.00 -11.05
N LEU A 54 21.24 -16.69 -11.08
CA LEU A 54 20.19 -15.75 -11.48
C LEU A 54 19.80 -15.95 -12.95
N LYS A 55 20.76 -16.16 -13.86
CA LYS A 55 20.47 -16.46 -15.27
C LYS A 55 19.61 -17.73 -15.40
N SER A 56 19.88 -18.78 -14.63
CA SER A 56 19.06 -19.99 -14.61
C SER A 56 17.66 -19.78 -14.02
N SER A 57 17.50 -18.87 -13.05
CA SER A 57 16.18 -18.42 -12.59
C SER A 57 15.41 -17.73 -13.72
N PHE A 58 16.01 -16.74 -14.39
CA PHE A 58 15.42 -16.09 -15.56
C PHE A 58 15.01 -17.13 -16.64
N GLU A 59 15.92 -18.01 -17.05
CA GLU A 59 15.63 -19.08 -18.04
C GLU A 59 14.43 -19.95 -17.61
N SER A 60 14.34 -20.32 -16.33
CA SER A 60 13.23 -21.10 -15.77
C SER A 60 11.89 -20.35 -15.79
N PHE A 61 11.89 -19.02 -15.65
CA PHE A 61 10.68 -18.18 -15.73
C PHE A 61 10.23 -17.89 -17.19
N GLY A 62 10.67 -18.70 -18.17
CA GLY A 62 10.40 -18.48 -19.60
C GLY A 62 11.03 -17.19 -20.11
N LEU A 63 12.07 -16.71 -19.42
CA LEU A 63 12.60 -15.37 -19.54
C LEU A 63 13.92 -15.41 -20.29
N GLU A 64 13.84 -15.46 -21.62
CA GLU A 64 15.03 -15.32 -22.47
C GLU A 64 15.79 -14.05 -22.10
N ALA A 65 17.12 -14.15 -22.02
CA ALA A 65 18.03 -13.06 -21.66
C ALA A 65 18.11 -12.01 -22.77
N SER A 66 17.01 -11.29 -22.97
CA SER A 66 16.83 -10.22 -23.94
C SER A 66 17.78 -9.07 -23.65
N GLU A 67 18.39 -8.51 -24.70
CA GLU A 67 19.23 -7.31 -24.62
C GLU A 67 18.53 -6.10 -23.98
N LYS A 68 17.18 -6.12 -23.87
CA LYS A 68 16.38 -5.08 -23.19
C LYS A 68 16.33 -5.25 -21.66
N LEU A 69 16.58 -6.45 -21.14
CA LEU A 69 16.73 -6.76 -19.72
C LEU A 69 18.21 -7.09 -19.46
N THR A 70 19.05 -6.04 -19.43
CA THR A 70 20.49 -6.21 -19.25
C THR A 70 20.84 -6.77 -17.87
N LEU A 71 21.07 -8.09 -17.82
CA LEU A 71 21.67 -8.83 -16.70
C LEU A 71 23.06 -8.30 -16.28
N ASN A 72 23.60 -7.32 -17.01
CA ASN A 72 24.81 -6.58 -16.68
C ASN A 72 24.72 -5.88 -15.31
N ASN A 73 23.52 -5.49 -14.83
CA ASN A 73 23.36 -4.95 -13.46
C ASN A 73 21.92 -5.03 -12.90
N PRO A 74 21.35 -6.23 -12.66
CA PRO A 74 19.99 -6.37 -12.16
C PRO A 74 19.86 -5.85 -10.72
N LYS A 75 18.67 -5.35 -10.42
CA LYS A 75 18.30 -4.73 -9.13
C LYS A 75 17.71 -5.81 -8.22
N LEU A 76 18.22 -5.88 -7.00
CA LEU A 76 17.95 -6.94 -6.04
C LEU A 76 17.31 -6.35 -4.79
N LEU A 77 16.34 -7.07 -4.21
CA LEU A 77 15.92 -6.94 -2.82
C LEU A 77 16.43 -8.17 -2.07
N ILE A 78 17.37 -7.95 -1.15
CA ILE A 78 17.96 -8.99 -0.31
C ILE A 78 17.18 -9.08 0.99
N VAL A 79 16.75 -10.30 1.32
CA VAL A 79 15.95 -10.67 2.49
C VAL A 79 16.74 -11.70 3.30
N PRO A 80 17.24 -11.36 4.50
CA PRO A 80 17.83 -12.36 5.39
C PRO A 80 16.79 -13.40 5.84
N THR A 81 17.16 -14.68 5.89
CA THR A 81 16.27 -15.76 6.32
C THR A 81 16.93 -16.64 7.40
N VAL A 82 16.10 -17.39 8.13
CA VAL A 82 16.54 -18.30 9.21
C VAL A 82 16.74 -19.74 8.76
N ASN A 83 16.25 -20.07 7.56
CA ASN A 83 16.49 -21.30 6.82
C ASN A 83 16.19 -21.03 5.32
N ILE A 84 16.13 -22.09 4.50
CA ILE A 84 15.80 -22.02 3.07
C ILE A 84 14.69 -23.00 2.65
N ASP A 85 13.77 -23.36 3.56
CA ASP A 85 12.59 -24.17 3.19
C ASP A 85 11.56 -23.39 2.36
N GLU A 86 10.68 -24.10 1.67
CA GLU A 86 9.73 -23.52 0.70
C GLU A 86 8.79 -22.50 1.36
N ASP A 87 8.30 -22.79 2.57
CA ASP A 87 7.46 -21.88 3.35
C ASP A 87 8.24 -20.63 3.78
N THR A 88 9.51 -20.76 4.17
CA THR A 88 10.36 -19.63 4.57
C THR A 88 10.75 -18.76 3.39
N VAL A 89 11.03 -19.35 2.21
CA VAL A 89 11.23 -18.59 0.96
C VAL A 89 9.95 -17.86 0.54
N LYS A 90 8.78 -18.52 0.66
CA LYS A 90 7.47 -17.90 0.40
C LYS A 90 7.17 -16.76 1.38
N ASN A 91 7.45 -16.94 2.66
CA ASN A 91 7.31 -15.90 3.68
C ASN A 91 8.28 -14.74 3.45
N ALA A 92 9.52 -15.01 3.07
CA ALA A 92 10.51 -13.98 2.68
C ALA A 92 10.04 -13.18 1.46
N LEU A 93 9.41 -13.82 0.48
CA LEU A 93 8.79 -13.16 -0.67
C LEU A 93 7.61 -12.27 -0.26
N ILE A 94 6.72 -12.73 0.62
CA ILE A 94 5.60 -11.92 1.15
C ILE A 94 6.13 -10.71 1.94
N VAL A 95 7.15 -10.89 2.76
CA VAL A 95 7.85 -9.84 3.51
C VAL A 95 8.49 -8.80 2.58
N ALA A 96 9.24 -9.24 1.59
CA ALA A 96 9.90 -8.37 0.62
C ALA A 96 8.91 -7.61 -0.27
N ASP A 97 7.78 -8.22 -0.57
CA ASP A 97 6.73 -7.63 -1.35
C ASP A 97 5.94 -6.57 -0.58
N MET A 98 5.62 -6.84 0.69
CA MET A 98 5.13 -5.82 1.61
C MET A 98 6.13 -4.65 1.72
N ALA A 99 7.42 -4.96 1.77
CA ALA A 99 8.46 -3.94 1.78
C ALA A 99 8.47 -3.08 0.50
N LEU A 100 8.21 -3.67 -0.67
CA LEU A 100 8.00 -2.90 -1.91
C LEU A 100 6.69 -2.10 -1.90
N ALA A 101 5.61 -2.61 -1.31
CA ALA A 101 4.35 -1.87 -1.19
C ALA A 101 4.51 -0.60 -0.36
N LEU A 102 5.17 -0.69 0.78
CA LEU A 102 5.48 0.45 1.66
C LEU A 102 6.52 1.39 1.03
N PHE A 103 7.56 0.86 0.37
CA PHE A 103 8.47 1.65 -0.46
C PHE A 103 7.74 2.45 -1.55
N ASN A 104 6.69 1.88 -2.16
CA ASN A 104 5.87 2.58 -3.16
C ASN A 104 4.93 3.64 -2.55
N LYS A 105 4.51 3.51 -1.28
CA LYS A 105 3.76 4.56 -0.57
C LYS A 105 4.66 5.73 -0.18
N LYS A 106 5.85 5.42 0.33
CA LYS A 106 6.91 6.39 0.59
C LYS A 106 7.35 7.13 -0.68
N TYR A 107 7.41 6.44 -1.81
CA TYR A 107 7.79 7.00 -3.10
C TYR A 107 6.74 6.74 -4.18
N PHE A 108 5.73 7.61 -4.24
CA PHE A 108 4.61 7.56 -5.21
C PHE A 108 5.03 7.39 -6.69
N SER A 109 6.25 7.82 -7.05
CA SER A 109 6.83 7.72 -8.39
C SER A 109 7.66 6.45 -8.64
N ALA A 110 7.98 5.66 -7.61
CA ALA A 110 8.92 4.54 -7.72
C ALA A 110 8.34 3.31 -8.44
N LYS A 111 7.07 2.96 -8.14
CA LYS A 111 6.30 1.82 -8.67
C LYS A 111 7.13 0.53 -8.81
N ALA A 112 7.95 0.23 -7.81
CA ALA A 112 8.80 -0.97 -7.75
C ALA A 112 7.96 -2.22 -7.48
N ARG A 113 8.24 -3.31 -8.19
CA ARG A 113 7.51 -4.59 -8.12
C ARG A 113 8.49 -5.74 -8.34
N PHE A 114 8.18 -6.97 -7.93
CA PHE A 114 8.99 -8.13 -8.32
C PHE A 114 8.96 -8.32 -9.83
N ILE A 115 10.08 -8.79 -10.41
CA ILE A 115 10.07 -9.30 -11.77
C ILE A 115 9.48 -10.71 -11.72
N ASN A 116 8.33 -10.87 -12.38
CA ASN A 116 7.65 -12.15 -12.61
C ASN A 116 7.42 -12.97 -11.32
N TRP A 117 6.31 -12.72 -10.64
CA TRP A 117 5.99 -13.32 -9.34
C TRP A 117 4.63 -14.02 -9.34
N ASP A 118 4.65 -15.32 -9.02
CA ASP A 118 3.48 -16.08 -8.62
C ASP A 118 3.34 -16.08 -7.09
N ARG A 119 2.30 -15.40 -6.59
CA ARG A 119 1.94 -15.37 -5.16
C ARG A 119 1.37 -16.69 -4.64
N SER A 120 0.64 -17.42 -5.48
CA SER A 120 0.00 -18.68 -5.08
C SER A 120 1.05 -19.75 -4.79
N GLN A 121 2.06 -19.82 -5.66
CA GLN A 121 3.19 -20.74 -5.55
C GLN A 121 4.33 -20.20 -4.69
N GLY A 122 4.33 -18.91 -4.34
CA GLY A 122 5.43 -18.30 -3.58
C GLY A 122 6.74 -18.28 -4.36
N LYS A 123 6.70 -17.93 -5.65
CA LYS A 123 7.85 -18.02 -6.58
C LYS A 123 8.02 -16.75 -7.40
N ALA A 124 9.14 -16.05 -7.19
CA ALA A 124 9.57 -14.93 -8.04
C ALA A 124 10.98 -15.15 -8.57
N ILE A 125 11.39 -14.39 -9.59
CA ILE A 125 12.77 -14.45 -10.08
C ILE A 125 13.75 -14.02 -9.00
N GLY A 126 14.73 -14.86 -8.73
CA GLY A 126 15.67 -14.65 -7.65
C GLY A 126 16.62 -15.81 -7.43
N VAL A 127 17.46 -15.63 -6.42
CA VAL A 127 18.48 -16.60 -6.00
C VAL A 127 18.41 -16.74 -4.48
N VAL A 128 18.40 -17.97 -4.00
CA VAL A 128 18.57 -18.31 -2.59
C VAL A 128 20.06 -18.55 -2.33
N CYS A 129 20.58 -18.02 -1.22
CA CYS A 129 21.91 -18.32 -0.75
C CYS A 129 21.86 -19.11 0.56
N ASN A 130 22.64 -20.19 0.64
CA ASN A 130 22.81 -21.01 1.84
C ASN A 130 24.29 -21.36 2.01
N GLU A 131 24.90 -20.84 3.07
CA GLU A 131 26.33 -21.02 3.40
C GLU A 131 27.29 -20.64 2.25
N GLY A 132 26.88 -19.68 1.41
CA GLY A 132 27.66 -19.23 0.24
C GLY A 132 27.42 -20.04 -1.05
N ASN A 133 26.57 -21.08 -1.01
CA ASN A 133 26.06 -21.74 -2.22
C ASN A 133 24.85 -20.96 -2.75
N PHE A 134 24.67 -20.92 -4.09
CA PHE A 134 23.66 -20.09 -4.76
C PHE A 134 22.72 -20.94 -5.61
N GLU A 135 21.44 -20.99 -5.23
CA GLU A 135 20.41 -21.80 -5.89
C GLU A 135 19.35 -20.92 -6.57
N PRO A 136 18.96 -21.20 -7.83
CA PRO A 136 17.94 -20.43 -8.53
C PRO A 136 16.54 -20.69 -7.97
N ILE A 137 15.73 -19.64 -7.82
CA ILE A 137 14.27 -19.82 -7.68
C ILE A 137 13.73 -20.17 -9.07
N THR A 138 12.97 -21.25 -9.20
CA THR A 138 12.50 -21.80 -10.48
C THR A 138 10.98 -21.75 -10.62
N SER A 139 10.49 -21.25 -11.76
CA SER A 139 9.07 -21.13 -12.07
C SER A 139 8.45 -22.45 -12.50
N SER A 140 7.15 -22.53 -12.31
CA SER A 140 6.32 -23.58 -12.90
C SER A 140 5.59 -23.11 -14.17
N ASN A 141 5.34 -21.80 -14.38
CA ASN A 141 4.75 -21.14 -15.58
C ASN A 141 4.62 -19.59 -15.46
N SER A 142 4.62 -18.83 -16.58
CA SER A 142 4.02 -17.45 -16.81
C SER A 142 4.85 -16.14 -16.50
N PRO A 143 4.39 -14.87 -16.82
CA PRO A 143 5.23 -13.76 -17.40
C PRO A 143 5.21 -12.32 -16.72
N PHE A 144 5.51 -11.23 -17.47
CA PHE A 144 6.28 -10.00 -17.07
C PHE A 144 5.56 -8.62 -16.81
N GLY A 145 6.31 -7.62 -16.26
CA GLY A 145 6.01 -6.16 -16.29
C GLY A 145 7.23 -5.19 -16.09
N PRO A 146 7.11 -3.84 -16.29
CA PRO A 146 8.24 -2.86 -16.40
C PRO A 146 8.52 -1.92 -15.18
N GLY A 147 9.53 -1.03 -15.25
CA GLY A 147 9.85 0.00 -14.21
C GLY A 147 10.83 1.15 -14.61
N ILE A 148 10.97 2.20 -13.78
CA ILE A 148 11.59 3.52 -14.15
C ILE A 148 12.95 3.82 -13.40
N VAL A 149 13.32 5.07 -13.01
CA VAL A 149 14.71 5.61 -12.81
C VAL A 149 15.24 6.15 -11.42
N LYS A 150 14.64 7.08 -10.63
CA LYS A 150 15.26 7.81 -9.44
C LYS A 150 14.60 7.74 -8.02
N ALA A 151 15.39 7.88 -6.94
CA ALA A 151 14.99 7.63 -5.52
C ALA A 151 15.46 8.69 -4.46
N LEU A 152 14.95 8.63 -3.20
CA LEU A 152 15.05 9.64 -2.10
C LEU A 152 15.18 9.01 -0.65
N GLU A 153 14.78 9.72 0.44
CA GLU A 153 15.27 9.56 1.85
C GLU A 153 14.26 9.05 2.95
N THR A 154 14.77 8.80 4.17
CA THR A 154 14.19 8.10 5.35
C THR A 154 12.99 8.78 6.07
N ASP A 155 11.97 8.02 6.52
CA ASP A 155 10.77 8.57 7.21
C ASP A 155 9.93 7.53 8.04
N VAL A 156 8.72 7.92 8.45
CA VAL A 156 7.76 7.12 9.27
C VAL A 156 7.42 5.74 8.70
N TRP A 157 7.48 5.53 7.38
CA TRP A 157 7.16 4.24 6.78
C TRP A 157 8.17 3.16 7.17
N ASP A 158 9.40 3.56 7.51
CA ASP A 158 10.45 2.68 8.00
C ASP A 158 10.13 2.17 9.43
N TRP A 159 9.44 2.97 10.25
CA TRP A 159 8.96 2.54 11.58
C TRP A 159 7.87 1.47 11.46
N LEU A 160 6.84 1.73 10.63
CA LEU A 160 5.71 0.83 10.42
C LEU A 160 6.18 -0.57 10.00
N LEU A 161 7.05 -0.60 9.00
CA LEU A 161 7.59 -1.84 8.45
C LEU A 161 8.61 -2.49 9.38
N GLY A 162 9.41 -1.68 10.10
CA GLY A 162 10.24 -2.13 11.21
C GLY A 162 9.46 -2.88 12.30
N HIS A 163 8.30 -2.35 12.70
CA HIS A 163 7.45 -3.00 13.68
C HIS A 163 6.72 -4.22 13.12
N PHE A 164 6.37 -4.22 11.82
CA PHE A 164 5.78 -5.37 11.13
C PHE A 164 6.70 -6.59 11.14
N LEU A 165 7.95 -6.49 10.67
CA LEU A 165 8.83 -7.68 10.58
C LEU A 165 9.21 -8.25 11.95
N ARG A 166 9.17 -7.43 13.00
CA ARG A 166 9.37 -7.88 14.38
C ARG A 166 8.13 -8.51 15.03
N GLY A 167 6.96 -8.48 14.37
CA GLY A 167 5.68 -8.88 14.98
C GLY A 167 5.19 -7.93 16.08
N THR A 168 5.77 -6.71 16.15
CA THR A 168 5.60 -5.72 17.23
C THR A 168 4.71 -4.54 16.84
N LEU A 169 3.84 -4.69 15.84
CA LEU A 169 2.81 -3.68 15.55
C LEU A 169 1.81 -3.59 16.70
N ASN A 170 1.53 -2.37 17.13
CA ASN A 170 0.35 -2.02 17.91
C ASN A 170 -0.94 -2.25 17.07
N ASP A 171 -2.13 -2.08 17.66
CA ASP A 171 -3.39 -2.33 16.94
C ASP A 171 -3.53 -1.38 15.74
N LEU A 172 -3.32 -0.06 15.92
CA LEU A 172 -3.41 0.91 14.84
C LEU A 172 -2.45 0.57 13.66
N GLY A 173 -1.23 0.14 13.96
CA GLY A 173 -0.26 -0.32 12.97
C GLY A 173 -0.71 -1.59 12.23
N LYS A 174 -1.35 -2.55 12.91
CA LYS A 174 -1.96 -3.74 12.26
C LYS A 174 -3.12 -3.35 11.35
N ARG A 175 -3.93 -2.36 11.74
CA ARG A 175 -5.07 -1.84 10.96
C ARG A 175 -4.58 -1.17 9.68
N ILE A 176 -3.58 -0.28 9.80
CA ILE A 176 -2.91 0.37 8.65
C ILE A 176 -2.28 -0.68 7.71
N TYR A 177 -1.55 -1.66 8.26
CA TYR A 177 -0.97 -2.76 7.48
C TYR A 177 -2.04 -3.49 6.66
N LYS A 178 -3.14 -3.90 7.30
CA LYS A 178 -4.24 -4.63 6.64
C LYS A 178 -4.94 -3.74 5.60
N CYS A 179 -5.10 -2.45 5.88
CA CYS A 179 -5.61 -1.46 4.93
C CYS A 179 -4.74 -1.37 3.66
N LEU A 180 -3.42 -1.33 3.83
CA LEU A 180 -2.44 -1.32 2.73
C LEU A 180 -2.43 -2.63 1.94
N GLU A 181 -2.53 -3.78 2.59
CA GLU A 181 -2.61 -5.09 1.94
C GLU A 181 -3.79 -5.15 0.96
N TRP A 182 -4.98 -4.75 1.39
CA TRP A 182 -6.19 -4.75 0.57
C TRP A 182 -6.20 -3.67 -0.52
N GLU A 183 -5.71 -2.45 -0.25
CA GLU A 183 -5.51 -1.43 -1.29
C GLU A 183 -4.60 -1.93 -2.41
N ARG A 184 -3.70 -2.84 -2.07
CA ARG A 184 -2.77 -3.39 -3.03
C ARG A 184 -3.35 -4.57 -3.83
N GLU A 185 -4.20 -5.40 -3.25
CA GLU A 185 -5.02 -6.34 -4.04
C GLU A 185 -5.87 -5.58 -5.07
N ALA A 186 -6.39 -4.39 -4.71
CA ALA A 186 -7.08 -3.51 -5.65
C ALA A 186 -6.18 -3.03 -6.80
N GLN A 187 -4.90 -2.73 -6.56
CA GLN A 187 -3.96 -2.35 -7.62
C GLN A 187 -3.62 -3.50 -8.59
N PHE A 188 -3.62 -4.75 -8.09
CA PHE A 188 -3.24 -5.93 -8.88
C PHE A 188 -4.41 -6.60 -9.59
N SER A 189 -5.65 -6.39 -9.14
CA SER A 189 -6.81 -6.88 -9.86
C SER A 189 -6.98 -6.21 -11.24
N SER A 190 -7.34 -7.00 -12.25
CA SER A 190 -7.76 -6.50 -13.56
C SER A 190 -9.23 -6.02 -13.58
N HIS A 191 -10.06 -6.48 -12.64
CA HIS A 191 -11.51 -6.25 -12.65
C HIS A 191 -11.92 -5.09 -11.73
N ILE A 192 -12.61 -4.08 -12.27
CA ILE A 192 -12.90 -2.83 -11.54
C ILE A 192 -13.74 -3.05 -10.27
N THR A 193 -14.70 -3.97 -10.29
CA THR A 193 -15.51 -4.36 -9.11
C THR A 193 -14.66 -4.95 -7.99
N HIS A 194 -13.64 -5.74 -8.32
CA HIS A 194 -12.70 -6.23 -7.31
C HIS A 194 -11.81 -5.10 -6.79
N LYS A 195 -11.41 -4.12 -7.62
CA LYS A 195 -10.64 -2.97 -7.15
C LYS A 195 -11.41 -2.16 -6.11
N PHE A 196 -12.69 -1.89 -6.39
CA PHE A 196 -13.60 -1.28 -5.42
C PHE A 196 -13.74 -2.14 -4.16
N ALA A 197 -14.07 -3.43 -4.30
CA ALA A 197 -14.31 -4.32 -3.16
C ALA A 197 -13.08 -4.48 -2.26
N PHE A 198 -11.88 -4.63 -2.83
CA PHE A 198 -10.64 -4.71 -2.07
C PHE A 198 -10.32 -3.39 -1.38
N ASN A 199 -10.40 -2.24 -2.05
CA ASN A 199 -10.25 -0.95 -1.36
C ASN A 199 -11.26 -0.79 -0.21
N TRP A 200 -12.50 -1.26 -0.40
CA TRP A 200 -13.52 -1.23 0.64
C TRP A 200 -13.18 -2.12 1.84
N ILE A 201 -12.68 -3.35 1.64
CA ILE A 201 -12.20 -4.18 2.76
C ILE A 201 -11.02 -3.50 3.48
N GLY A 202 -10.18 -2.74 2.75
CA GLY A 202 -9.17 -1.88 3.34
C GLY A 202 -9.78 -0.80 4.26
N LEU A 203 -10.89 -0.18 3.87
CA LEU A 203 -11.64 0.76 4.71
C LEU A 203 -12.28 0.04 5.92
N GLU A 204 -12.86 -1.15 5.76
CA GLU A 204 -13.36 -1.97 6.89
C GLU A 204 -12.27 -2.27 7.91
N ALA A 205 -11.04 -2.55 7.45
CA ALA A 205 -9.90 -2.80 8.32
C ALA A 205 -9.49 -1.58 9.17
N MET A 206 -9.88 -0.36 8.78
CA MET A 206 -9.63 0.88 9.53
C MET A 206 -10.80 1.26 10.46
N LEU A 207 -11.79 0.39 10.67
CA LEU A 207 -12.85 0.57 11.65
C LEU A 207 -12.62 -0.32 12.89
N PRO A 208 -13.13 0.09 14.08
CA PRO A 208 -13.26 -0.81 15.23
C PRO A 208 -14.12 -2.03 14.88
N ASP A 209 -13.81 -3.20 15.47
CA ASP A 209 -14.41 -4.50 15.07
C ASP A 209 -15.94 -4.61 15.25
N LYS A 210 -16.57 -3.64 15.91
CA LYS A 210 -18.02 -3.55 16.13
C LYS A 210 -18.69 -2.40 15.36
N GLU A 211 -17.94 -1.68 14.53
CA GLU A 211 -18.39 -0.51 13.77
C GLU A 211 -18.52 -0.75 12.24
N CYS A 212 -18.57 -2.01 11.76
CA CYS A 212 -18.84 -2.31 10.35
C CYS A 212 -20.34 -2.17 9.97
N THR A 213 -20.91 -0.97 10.07
CA THR A 213 -22.31 -0.65 9.68
C THR A 213 -22.37 0.60 8.81
N ASP A 214 -23.46 0.79 8.05
CA ASP A 214 -23.64 1.97 7.18
C ASP A 214 -23.47 3.30 7.96
N SER A 215 -24.06 3.36 9.16
CA SER A 215 -24.06 4.54 10.02
C SER A 215 -22.66 4.90 10.51
N ALA A 216 -21.85 3.88 10.83
CA ALA A 216 -20.46 4.06 11.24
C ALA A 216 -19.56 4.41 10.05
N PHE A 217 -19.74 3.76 8.89
CA PHE A 217 -19.05 4.13 7.65
C PHE A 217 -19.28 5.61 7.30
N VAL A 218 -20.54 6.04 7.28
CA VAL A 218 -20.90 7.46 7.05
C VAL A 218 -20.25 8.36 8.10
N ARG A 219 -20.37 8.03 9.38
CA ARG A 219 -19.81 8.81 10.49
C ARG A 219 -18.29 9.00 10.35
N ARG A 220 -17.54 7.89 10.23
CA ARG A 220 -16.07 7.88 10.18
C ARG A 220 -15.53 8.46 8.87
N TYR A 221 -16.04 8.06 7.72
CA TYR A 221 -15.49 8.54 6.44
C TYR A 221 -15.97 9.93 6.02
N CYS A 222 -17.12 10.42 6.51
CA CYS A 222 -17.43 11.84 6.39
C CYS A 222 -16.52 12.71 7.27
N MET A 223 -16.07 12.23 8.43
CA MET A 223 -15.09 12.93 9.27
C MET A 223 -13.77 13.14 8.53
N VAL A 224 -13.27 12.10 7.85
CA VAL A 224 -12.02 12.12 7.04
C VAL A 224 -11.99 13.21 5.96
N ILE A 225 -13.15 13.59 5.41
CA ILE A 225 -13.32 14.64 4.38
C ILE A 225 -13.80 15.99 4.92
N GLY A 226 -13.73 16.21 6.25
CA GLY A 226 -14.11 17.47 6.89
C GLY A 226 -15.61 17.70 7.04
N ALA A 227 -16.41 16.64 7.03
CA ALA A 227 -17.86 16.68 7.26
C ALA A 227 -18.28 15.80 8.45
N PRO A 228 -17.73 16.00 9.67
CA PRO A 228 -18.07 15.16 10.82
C PRO A 228 -19.58 15.15 11.12
N ARG A 229 -20.03 14.10 11.82
CA ARG A 229 -21.46 13.81 12.03
C ARG A 229 -21.76 13.44 13.47
N GLY A 230 -22.99 13.74 13.91
CA GLY A 230 -23.51 13.33 15.21
C GLY A 230 -22.58 13.69 16.38
N ALA A 231 -22.25 12.69 17.20
CA ALA A 231 -21.41 12.84 18.37
C ALA A 231 -20.01 13.41 18.05
N ASP A 232 -19.39 13.01 16.94
CA ASP A 232 -18.03 13.44 16.59
C ASP A 232 -18.00 14.93 16.22
N SER A 233 -19.06 15.44 15.55
CA SER A 233 -19.22 16.87 15.28
C SER A 233 -19.36 17.67 16.57
N LYS A 234 -20.06 17.14 17.57
CA LYS A 234 -20.18 17.78 18.89
C LYS A 234 -18.84 17.78 19.61
N ALA A 235 -18.15 16.63 19.66
CA ALA A 235 -16.85 16.49 20.30
C ALA A 235 -15.82 17.50 19.72
N ILE A 236 -15.79 17.67 18.39
CA ILE A 236 -14.94 18.66 17.73
C ILE A 236 -15.30 20.10 18.14
N MET A 237 -16.58 20.46 18.21
CA MET A 237 -16.98 21.79 18.68
C MET A 237 -16.67 22.03 20.15
N ASP A 238 -16.69 20.98 20.98
CA ASP A 238 -16.39 21.04 22.40
C ASP A 238 -14.86 21.09 22.68
N THR A 239 -14.00 20.55 21.78
CA THR A 239 -12.52 20.59 21.91
C THR A 239 -11.86 21.78 21.23
N LEU A 240 -12.47 22.37 20.20
CA LEU A 240 -11.91 23.54 19.52
C LEU A 240 -12.08 24.82 20.36
N VAL A 241 -10.93 25.39 20.76
CA VAL A 241 -10.83 26.69 21.44
C VAL A 241 -11.48 27.83 20.62
N ASP A 242 -11.54 27.66 19.30
CA ASP A 242 -12.22 28.59 18.38
C ASP A 242 -13.20 27.84 17.46
N ASN A 243 -14.49 27.97 17.75
CA ASN A 243 -15.59 27.38 16.98
C ASN A 243 -15.72 28.02 15.58
N GLU A 244 -15.16 29.22 15.34
CA GLU A 244 -15.17 29.81 13.99
C GLU A 244 -14.31 29.01 13.03
N LYS A 245 -13.17 28.43 13.47
CA LYS A 245 -12.35 27.53 12.62
C LYS A 245 -13.11 26.30 12.13
N PHE A 246 -14.02 25.77 12.95
CA PHE A 246 -14.88 24.65 12.56
C PHE A 246 -15.88 25.09 11.48
N LYS A 247 -16.60 26.20 11.72
CA LYS A 247 -17.62 26.72 10.81
C LYS A 247 -17.03 27.16 9.47
N SER A 248 -15.87 27.81 9.47
CA SER A 248 -15.23 28.32 8.25
C SER A 248 -14.65 27.23 7.36
N ASN A 249 -14.42 26.02 7.90
CA ASN A 249 -13.78 24.92 7.19
C ASN A 249 -14.64 23.64 7.14
N ILE A 250 -15.94 23.68 7.50
CA ILE A 250 -16.79 22.50 7.34
C ILE A 250 -17.06 22.25 5.85
N ASN A 251 -16.96 20.99 5.41
CA ASN A 251 -17.09 20.67 3.99
C ASN A 251 -18.49 21.03 3.44
N PRO A 252 -18.61 21.95 2.46
CA PRO A 252 -19.90 22.39 1.93
C PRO A 252 -20.66 21.29 1.19
N MET A 253 -19.96 20.33 0.58
CA MET A 253 -20.55 19.17 -0.11
C MET A 253 -20.79 17.98 0.84
N GLY A 254 -20.68 18.17 2.16
CA GLY A 254 -20.82 17.08 3.13
C GLY A 254 -22.15 16.31 3.08
N LYS A 255 -23.23 16.86 2.50
CA LYS A 255 -24.47 16.10 2.24
C LYS A 255 -24.33 15.12 1.08
N VAL A 256 -23.59 15.50 0.03
CA VAL A 256 -23.28 14.64 -1.13
C VAL A 256 -22.40 13.48 -0.67
N TRP A 257 -21.31 13.76 0.05
CA TRP A 257 -20.46 12.72 0.63
C TRP A 257 -21.22 11.69 1.49
N VAL A 258 -22.21 12.11 2.28
CA VAL A 258 -23.08 11.20 3.06
C VAL A 258 -23.88 10.28 2.14
N LYS A 259 -24.40 10.80 1.01
CA LYS A 259 -25.13 10.00 0.02
C LYS A 259 -24.18 8.99 -0.65
N GLU A 260 -23.05 9.44 -1.20
CA GLU A 260 -22.09 8.58 -1.91
C GLU A 260 -21.56 7.45 -1.01
N ILE A 261 -21.21 7.73 0.25
CA ILE A 261 -20.72 6.70 1.18
C ILE A 261 -21.80 5.65 1.50
N LYS A 262 -23.08 6.05 1.58
CA LYS A 262 -24.19 5.09 1.74
C LYS A 262 -24.40 4.24 0.50
N GLU A 263 -24.36 4.84 -0.68
CA GLU A 263 -24.55 4.11 -1.93
C GLU A 263 -23.37 3.15 -2.21
N MET A 264 -22.13 3.54 -1.87
CA MET A 264 -20.98 2.62 -1.87
C MET A 264 -21.16 1.46 -0.88
N TYR A 265 -21.64 1.71 0.34
CA TYR A 265 -21.91 0.64 1.32
C TYR A 265 -22.96 -0.35 0.78
N GLN A 266 -24.05 0.15 0.21
CA GLN A 266 -25.10 -0.67 -0.39
C GLN A 266 -24.58 -1.49 -1.57
N TYR A 267 -23.79 -0.86 -2.45
CA TYR A 267 -23.18 -1.52 -3.61
C TYR A 267 -22.19 -2.62 -3.19
N ARG A 268 -21.39 -2.37 -2.15
CA ARG A 268 -20.55 -3.39 -1.49
C ARG A 268 -21.36 -4.57 -0.96
N CYS A 269 -22.51 -4.31 -0.34
CA CYS A 269 -23.36 -5.38 0.17
C CYS A 269 -23.89 -6.28 -0.96
N ALA A 270 -24.32 -5.72 -2.09
CA ALA A 270 -24.72 -6.51 -3.26
C ALA A 270 -23.58 -7.45 -3.72
N ILE A 271 -22.38 -6.90 -3.95
CA ILE A 271 -21.19 -7.68 -4.37
C ILE A 271 -20.90 -8.88 -3.45
N PHE A 272 -20.96 -8.70 -2.13
CA PHE A 272 -20.61 -9.76 -1.18
C PHE A 272 -21.76 -10.71 -0.83
N HIS A 273 -23.02 -10.35 -1.09
CA HIS A 273 -24.17 -11.24 -0.85
C HIS A 273 -24.58 -12.06 -2.09
N GLU A 274 -24.52 -11.46 -3.28
CA GLU A 274 -24.93 -12.11 -4.54
C GLU A 274 -23.72 -12.77 -5.23
N GLY A 275 -22.51 -12.31 -4.92
CA GLY A 275 -21.30 -12.73 -5.62
C GLY A 275 -21.16 -12.04 -6.98
N SER A 276 -19.93 -11.74 -7.39
CA SER A 276 -19.66 -10.98 -8.62
C SER A 276 -20.07 -11.68 -9.92
N SER A 277 -20.53 -12.93 -9.85
CA SER A 277 -21.00 -13.75 -10.97
C SER A 277 -22.52 -13.74 -11.18
N GLU A 278 -23.32 -13.32 -10.19
CA GLU A 278 -24.79 -13.24 -10.31
C GLU A 278 -25.31 -11.80 -10.49
N LEU A 279 -24.47 -10.80 -10.25
CA LEU A 279 -24.72 -9.41 -10.63
C LEU A 279 -24.78 -9.27 -12.16
N ASN A 280 -25.95 -8.99 -12.71
CA ASN A 280 -26.12 -8.85 -14.16
C ASN A 280 -25.47 -7.56 -14.67
N SER A 281 -25.19 -7.50 -15.98
CA SER A 281 -24.71 -6.28 -16.65
C SER A 281 -25.72 -5.12 -16.65
N GLU A 282 -26.96 -5.35 -16.21
CA GLU A 282 -27.98 -4.33 -15.98
C GLU A 282 -27.92 -3.74 -14.55
N ASP A 283 -27.35 -4.49 -13.59
CA ASP A 283 -27.19 -4.10 -12.17
C ASP A 283 -25.82 -3.45 -11.89
N ILE A 284 -24.79 -3.81 -12.68
CA ILE A 284 -23.48 -3.17 -12.65
C ILE A 284 -23.37 -2.14 -13.77
N ASP A 285 -23.51 -0.85 -13.43
CA ASP A 285 -22.96 0.24 -14.25
C ASP A 285 -21.43 0.31 -14.05
N PRO A 286 -20.59 -0.05 -15.04
CA PRO A 286 -19.14 -0.08 -14.87
C PRO A 286 -18.54 1.27 -14.52
N LYS A 287 -19.16 2.38 -14.97
CA LYS A 287 -18.70 3.75 -14.68
C LYS A 287 -18.91 4.10 -13.21
N ARG A 288 -20.05 3.69 -12.64
CA ARG A 288 -20.33 3.84 -11.20
C ARG A 288 -19.37 3.02 -10.35
N VAL A 289 -18.92 1.85 -10.81
CA VAL A 289 -17.89 1.07 -10.12
C VAL A 289 -16.52 1.74 -10.19
N GLU A 290 -16.15 2.29 -11.34
CA GLU A 290 -14.90 3.03 -11.53
C GLU A 290 -14.87 4.28 -10.64
N TRP A 291 -15.96 5.04 -10.62
CA TRP A 291 -16.21 6.12 -9.67
C TRP A 291 -15.97 5.70 -8.21
N TYR A 292 -16.65 4.63 -7.76
CA TYR A 292 -16.50 4.12 -6.40
C TYR A 292 -15.10 3.59 -6.09
N TYR A 293 -14.39 3.01 -7.07
CA TYR A 293 -12.98 2.68 -6.92
C TYR A 293 -12.14 3.95 -6.68
N HIS A 294 -12.37 5.03 -7.42
CA HIS A 294 -11.66 6.30 -7.22
C HIS A 294 -11.98 6.96 -5.87
N LEU A 295 -13.26 6.95 -5.44
CA LEU A 295 -13.67 7.43 -4.12
C LEU A 295 -13.02 6.61 -3.00
N THR A 296 -13.14 5.28 -3.02
CA THR A 296 -12.58 4.41 -1.99
C THR A 296 -11.06 4.48 -1.93
N ASN A 297 -10.35 4.48 -3.07
CA ASN A 297 -8.90 4.66 -3.12
C ASN A 297 -8.46 5.96 -2.42
N THR A 298 -9.21 7.04 -2.64
CA THR A 298 -8.90 8.36 -2.08
C THR A 298 -9.21 8.43 -0.58
N LEU A 299 -10.31 7.82 -0.14
CA LEU A 299 -10.63 7.67 1.28
C LEU A 299 -9.58 6.80 2.00
N THR A 300 -9.13 5.71 1.38
CA THR A 300 -8.07 4.82 1.87
C THR A 300 -6.76 5.57 2.06
N MET A 301 -6.31 6.28 1.03
CA MET A 301 -5.11 7.13 1.11
C MET A 301 -5.23 8.20 2.22
N ARG A 302 -6.41 8.80 2.40
CA ARG A 302 -6.64 9.85 3.39
C ARG A 302 -6.69 9.32 4.82
N VAL A 303 -7.40 8.21 5.09
CA VAL A 303 -7.46 7.59 6.43
C VAL A 303 -6.10 7.02 6.85
N ILE A 304 -5.37 6.39 5.92
CA ILE A 304 -3.99 5.94 6.19
C ILE A 304 -3.10 7.12 6.56
N GLY A 305 -3.16 8.24 5.83
CA GLY A 305 -2.33 9.40 6.15
C GLY A 305 -2.62 10.00 7.53
N TYR A 306 -3.89 10.08 7.95
CA TYR A 306 -4.23 10.48 9.32
C TYR A 306 -3.71 9.47 10.36
N ALA A 307 -3.88 8.18 10.11
CA ALA A 307 -3.46 7.12 11.03
C ALA A 307 -1.93 7.02 11.15
N VAL A 308 -1.18 7.33 10.10
CA VAL A 308 0.28 7.46 10.11
C VAL A 308 0.73 8.67 10.93
N GLN A 309 0.04 9.82 10.83
CA GLN A 309 0.30 10.95 11.72
C GLN A 309 -0.04 10.61 13.17
N ALA A 310 -1.13 9.87 13.42
CA ALA A 310 -1.48 9.40 14.76
C ALA A 310 -0.41 8.48 15.35
N LEU A 311 0.20 7.59 14.55
CA LEU A 311 1.35 6.78 14.99
C LEU A 311 2.58 7.63 15.34
N ILE A 312 2.88 8.68 14.57
CA ILE A 312 3.97 9.64 14.89
C ILE A 312 3.68 10.33 16.24
N ASP A 313 2.43 10.67 16.48
CA ASP A 313 1.96 11.33 17.70
C ASP A 313 1.75 10.33 18.87
N GLY A 314 2.11 9.06 18.71
CA GLY A 314 2.13 8.03 19.77
C GLY A 314 0.82 7.27 20.02
N VAL A 315 -0.14 7.31 19.08
CA VAL A 315 -1.43 6.61 19.21
C VAL A 315 -1.28 5.13 18.86
N GLU A 316 -1.78 4.24 19.74
CA GLU A 316 -1.58 2.78 19.59
C GLU A 316 -2.80 1.97 19.15
N THR A 317 -4.02 2.50 19.32
CA THR A 317 -5.29 1.77 19.10
C THR A 317 -6.15 2.43 18.02
N ILE A 318 -7.00 1.64 17.35
CA ILE A 318 -7.97 2.18 16.39
C ILE A 318 -9.09 2.98 17.08
N GLU A 319 -9.41 2.65 18.33
CA GLU A 319 -10.36 3.40 19.16
C GLU A 319 -9.84 4.81 19.48
N ASP A 320 -8.60 4.95 19.96
CA ASP A 320 -8.00 6.25 20.27
C ASP A 320 -7.77 7.10 19.02
N PHE A 321 -7.42 6.45 17.90
CA PHE A 321 -7.32 7.11 16.60
C PHE A 321 -8.62 7.85 16.26
N TRP A 322 -9.76 7.16 16.33
CA TRP A 322 -11.06 7.76 15.96
C TRP A 322 -11.67 8.65 17.04
N ALA A 323 -11.54 8.28 18.32
CA ALA A 323 -12.19 9.00 19.43
C ALA A 323 -11.44 10.25 19.87
N ASN A 324 -10.10 10.19 19.87
CA ASN A 324 -9.24 11.22 20.46
C ASN A 324 -8.42 11.95 19.39
N PHE A 325 -7.62 11.22 18.60
CA PHE A 325 -6.72 11.85 17.63
C PHE A 325 -7.48 12.59 16.53
N MET A 326 -8.41 11.92 15.84
CA MET A 326 -9.17 12.53 14.75
C MET A 326 -9.99 13.73 15.23
N VAL A 327 -10.59 13.68 16.42
CA VAL A 327 -11.36 14.80 17.00
C VAL A 327 -10.47 16.03 17.20
N ASN A 328 -9.26 15.85 17.73
CA ASN A 328 -8.35 16.96 18.04
C ASN A 328 -7.56 17.46 16.81
N HIS A 329 -7.19 16.55 15.89
CA HIS A 329 -6.31 16.87 14.77
C HIS A 329 -7.05 17.46 13.57
N LEU A 330 -8.29 17.04 13.30
CA LEU A 330 -8.98 17.27 12.02
C LEU A 330 -9.08 18.73 11.58
N PHE A 331 -9.36 19.65 12.50
CA PHE A 331 -9.46 21.10 12.25
C PHE A 331 -8.29 21.90 12.85
N SER A 332 -7.22 21.21 13.26
CA SER A 332 -6.05 21.83 13.85
C SER A 332 -5.13 22.46 12.80
N ASP A 333 -4.29 23.40 13.24
CA ASP A 333 -3.18 23.92 12.44
C ASP A 333 -2.03 22.90 12.29
N GLN A 334 -2.23 21.62 12.62
CA GLN A 334 -1.32 20.52 12.24
C GLN A 334 -1.82 19.75 11.01
N ASN A 335 -3.11 19.84 10.66
CA ASN A 335 -3.65 19.16 9.48
C ASN A 335 -3.10 19.79 8.19
N HIS A 336 -2.20 19.09 7.52
CA HIS A 336 -1.57 19.56 6.28
C HIS A 336 -2.55 19.67 5.11
N TRP A 337 -3.63 18.87 5.08
CA TRP A 337 -4.67 19.00 4.05
C TRP A 337 -5.57 20.22 4.26
N LEU A 338 -5.76 20.64 5.52
CA LEU A 338 -6.41 21.91 5.85
C LEU A 338 -5.55 23.09 5.38
N LYS A 339 -4.25 23.07 5.72
CA LYS A 339 -3.29 24.10 5.29
C LYS A 339 -3.18 24.28 3.78
N ASN A 340 -3.22 23.20 3.02
CA ASN A 340 -3.02 23.23 1.56
C ASN A 340 -4.33 23.32 0.75
N GLY A 341 -5.49 23.44 1.41
CA GLY A 341 -6.79 23.55 0.75
C GLY A 341 -7.36 22.25 0.16
N THR A 342 -6.66 21.12 0.24
CA THR A 342 -7.12 19.82 -0.33
C THR A 342 -7.95 18.99 0.66
N PHE A 343 -8.40 19.61 1.75
CA PHE A 343 -9.06 18.94 2.87
C PHE A 343 -10.34 18.19 2.46
N HIS A 344 -11.21 18.84 1.69
CA HIS A 344 -12.55 18.36 1.41
C HIS A 344 -12.65 17.25 0.37
N LEU A 345 -11.59 17.07 -0.44
CA LEU A 345 -11.57 16.16 -1.58
C LEU A 345 -12.71 16.36 -2.59
N ASN A 346 -13.44 17.47 -2.52
CA ASN A 346 -14.65 17.69 -3.32
C ASN A 346 -14.38 17.64 -4.82
N ASP A 347 -13.19 18.01 -5.28
CA ASP A 347 -12.80 17.91 -6.69
C ASP A 347 -12.96 16.50 -7.26
N ILE A 348 -12.86 15.44 -6.44
CA ILE A 348 -13.14 14.08 -6.89
C ILE A 348 -14.64 13.85 -7.15
N LEU A 349 -15.53 14.45 -6.33
CA LEU A 349 -16.98 14.44 -6.53
C LEU A 349 -17.44 15.30 -7.72
N GLN A 350 -16.59 16.22 -8.18
CA GLN A 350 -16.85 17.08 -9.35
C GLN A 350 -16.11 16.62 -10.60
N HIS A 351 -15.38 15.49 -10.53
CA HIS A 351 -14.58 15.00 -11.64
C HIS A 351 -15.47 14.25 -12.63
N ASP A 352 -15.65 14.82 -13.81
CA ASP A 352 -16.27 14.11 -14.93
C ASP A 352 -15.28 13.08 -15.50
N TRP A 353 -15.40 11.82 -15.05
CA TRP A 353 -14.64 10.69 -15.60
C TRP A 353 -15.17 10.24 -16.97
N GLU A 354 -16.28 10.78 -17.47
CA GLU A 354 -16.77 10.52 -18.82
C GLU A 354 -16.07 11.40 -19.87
N ASN A 355 -15.83 12.70 -19.60
CA ASN A 355 -15.29 13.64 -20.60
C ASN A 355 -14.10 14.52 -20.16
N GLY A 356 -13.66 14.48 -18.89
CA GLY A 356 -12.50 15.25 -18.43
C GLY A 356 -12.72 16.78 -18.30
N GLN A 357 -13.97 17.26 -18.37
CA GLN A 357 -14.33 18.64 -17.99
C GLN A 357 -15.66 18.68 -17.23
N LYS A 358 -15.74 19.58 -16.25
CA LYS A 358 -16.85 19.73 -15.28
C LYS A 358 -18.24 19.77 -15.91
N TYR A 359 -19.22 19.18 -15.21
CA TYR A 359 -20.55 19.78 -15.09
C TYR A 359 -21.13 19.67 -13.67
N PHE A 360 -21.62 20.81 -13.18
CA PHE A 360 -22.87 20.88 -12.43
C PHE A 360 -23.82 21.71 -13.32
N GLU A 361 -25.00 21.18 -13.64
CA GLU A 361 -26.17 22.05 -13.77
C GLU A 361 -26.90 22.09 -12.41
N MET A 362 -27.68 23.14 -12.20
CA MET A 362 -27.99 23.74 -10.88
C MET A 362 -28.93 22.94 -9.98
#